data_AF-A0A2E2T0L1-F1
#
_entry.id   AF-A0A2E2T0L1-F1
#
_cell.length_a   1.000
_cell.length_b   1.000
_cell.length_c   1.000
_cell.angle_alpha   90.00
_cell.angle_beta   90.00
_cell.angle_gamma   90.00
#
_symmetry.space_group_name_H-M   'P 1'
#
loop_
_entity.id
_entity.type
_entity.pdbx_description
1 polymer ?
#
loop_
_entity_poly.entity_id
_entity_poly.type
_entity_poly.pdbx_seq_one_letter_code
_entity_poly.pdbx_strand_id
1 'polypeptide(L)'
;MNSAKEGSYRKIALASVFGAVGLLYVGIIGGWDVTPPPKGMSFDEVAATTVAPEKKNVKSLYRRDPEVIALNQYYQSIGYSLSGVQEIPRVYIKRVPKGLRDLASVDERKQIFLRIMLPLSLRVNEEIMARRERLMAIQSKKYSGDPISSAEKEWVDQMLKRYRVTDGGVTALLERIDIIPPSLMLAQSAEESGWGTSRFVRKGNALFGQWAWDEEGIVPEDRAEGKTHVIKSFNSLIDSVRAYARNINSHPAYAELRAERAKLREGGEVVLGWDLADTLTKYSERGAEYVDSLHAIMRVNGLEAFDGIGFASGDIPPPPNVLALLSD
;
A
#
# COMPACT_ATOMS: atom_id res chain seq x y z
N MET A 1 -5.42 77.72 7.78
CA MET A 1 -4.18 77.33 7.05
C MET A 1 -3.00 77.78 7.91
N ASN A 2 -1.94 76.97 8.00
CA ASN A 2 -1.03 76.78 9.17
C ASN A 2 -1.67 75.96 10.29
N SER A 3 -1.01 75.10 11.04
CA SER A 3 0.30 74.43 11.04
C SER A 3 0.25 73.55 12.30
N ALA A 4 1.08 72.51 12.37
CA ALA A 4 1.10 71.47 13.39
C ALA A 4 1.16 71.97 14.85
N LYS A 5 0.71 71.13 15.78
CA LYS A 5 1.16 71.15 17.17
C LYS A 5 1.65 69.76 17.60
N GLU A 6 2.81 69.83 18.25
CA GLU A 6 3.66 68.80 18.81
C GLU A 6 3.02 68.04 19.99
N GLY A 7 3.62 66.90 20.33
CA GLY A 7 3.38 66.21 21.60
C GLY A 7 4.32 65.02 21.80
N SER A 8 5.54 65.30 22.23
CA SER A 8 6.50 64.34 22.80
C SER A 8 5.95 63.69 24.08
N TYR A 9 6.28 62.43 24.38
CA TYR A 9 7.02 62.00 25.60
C TYR A 9 7.04 60.47 25.85
N ARG A 10 8.25 60.02 26.21
CA ARG A 10 8.64 59.02 27.23
C ARG A 10 8.60 57.51 26.96
N LYS A 11 9.81 56.93 27.11
CA LYS A 11 10.11 55.52 27.42
C LYS A 11 9.64 55.14 28.82
N ILE A 12 9.04 53.96 28.98
CA ILE A 12 9.04 53.13 30.20
C ILE A 12 9.16 51.67 29.78
N ALA A 13 9.92 50.89 30.56
CA ALA A 13 10.23 49.49 30.34
C ALA A 13 9.26 48.53 31.07
N LEU A 14 9.34 47.27 30.63
CA LEU A 14 9.09 46.00 31.35
C LEU A 14 7.73 45.29 31.26
N ALA A 15 7.88 43.96 31.10
CA ALA A 15 7.04 42.83 31.52
C ALA A 15 6.08 42.19 30.50
N SER A 16 6.48 40.96 30.15
CA SER A 16 5.71 39.82 29.65
C SER A 16 4.45 39.50 30.49
N VAL A 17 3.36 39.06 29.84
CA VAL A 17 2.57 37.84 30.15
C VAL A 17 1.62 37.56 28.95
N PHE A 18 1.48 36.28 28.62
CA PHE A 18 0.63 35.68 27.60
C PHE A 18 -0.86 36.08 27.66
N GLY A 19 -1.52 36.16 26.49
CA GLY A 19 -2.95 35.82 26.40
C GLY A 19 -3.77 36.56 25.35
N ALA A 20 -4.18 35.80 24.33
CA ALA A 20 -5.45 35.89 23.62
C ALA A 20 -5.70 36.98 22.54
N VAL A 21 -5.80 36.47 21.31
CA VAL A 21 -6.78 36.80 20.25
C VAL A 21 -6.65 38.16 19.55
N GLY A 22 -6.34 38.10 18.25
CA GLY A 22 -6.48 39.24 17.34
C GLY A 22 -5.99 38.98 15.91
N LEU A 23 -6.88 38.41 15.10
CA LEU A 23 -7.11 38.68 13.65
C LEU A 23 -5.90 38.90 12.71
N LEU A 24 -5.84 38.07 11.66
CA LEU A 24 -6.06 38.58 10.30
C LEU A 24 -6.29 37.46 9.28
N TYR A 25 -7.49 37.50 8.71
CA TYR A 25 -7.92 36.73 7.55
C TYR A 25 -7.61 37.59 6.32
N VAL A 26 -6.57 37.23 5.56
CA VAL A 26 -6.32 37.61 4.14
C VAL A 26 -5.38 36.53 3.64
N GLY A 27 -5.53 35.84 2.52
CA GLY A 27 -6.45 35.89 1.40
C GLY A 27 -5.92 34.82 0.43
N ILE A 28 -6.83 34.15 -0.24
CA ILE A 28 -6.55 33.12 -1.26
C ILE A 28 -5.68 33.73 -2.37
N ILE A 29 -4.55 33.09 -2.69
CA ILE A 29 -3.95 32.83 -4.02
C ILE A 29 -2.58 32.20 -3.77
N GLY A 30 -2.38 30.97 -4.27
CA GLY A 30 -1.11 30.24 -4.20
C GLY A 30 -1.23 28.97 -3.38
N GLY A 31 -1.48 27.84 -4.05
CA GLY A 31 -1.41 26.52 -3.45
C GLY A 31 0.01 26.23 -2.96
N TRP A 32 0.26 26.45 -1.68
CA TRP A 32 1.41 25.90 -0.98
C TRP A 32 0.99 24.53 -0.45
N ASP A 33 1.39 23.51 -1.18
CA ASP A 33 1.36 22.13 -0.71
C ASP A 33 2.36 22.01 0.45
N VAL A 34 1.86 22.07 1.68
CA VAL A 34 2.65 21.85 2.90
C VAL A 34 2.70 20.36 3.28
N THR A 35 2.36 19.44 2.36
CA THR A 35 2.70 18.04 2.53
C THR A 35 4.04 17.75 1.88
N PRO A 36 5.07 17.31 2.62
CA PRO A 36 6.32 16.91 1.98
C PRO A 36 6.02 15.71 1.06
N PRO A 37 6.57 15.70 -0.17
CA PRO A 37 6.48 14.51 -1.03
C PRO A 37 7.08 13.31 -0.27
N PRO A 38 6.49 12.10 -0.40
CA PRO A 38 7.04 10.92 0.23
C PRO A 38 8.45 10.67 -0.32
N LYS A 39 9.46 10.68 0.56
CA LYS A 39 10.83 10.39 0.14
C LYS A 39 10.95 8.94 -0.29
N GLY A 40 11.45 8.72 -1.51
CA GLY A 40 11.84 7.41 -1.99
C GLY A 40 13.02 6.93 -1.16
N MET A 41 12.96 5.69 -0.69
CA MET A 41 14.11 5.06 -0.06
C MET A 41 15.12 4.76 -1.17
N SER A 42 16.26 5.45 -1.20
CA SER A 42 17.42 4.96 -1.93
C SER A 42 17.91 3.70 -1.22
N PHE A 43 17.91 2.57 -1.92
CA PHE A 43 18.59 1.38 -1.43
C PHE A 43 20.06 1.51 -1.79
N ASP A 44 20.93 1.52 -0.78
CA ASP A 44 22.37 1.67 -0.97
C ASP A 44 22.93 0.61 -1.93
N GLU A 45 23.73 1.10 -2.86
CA GLU A 45 24.60 0.33 -3.73
C GLU A 45 25.63 -0.41 -2.86
N VAL A 46 25.73 -1.73 -3.04
CA VAL A 46 26.57 -2.59 -2.19
C VAL A 46 28.05 -2.33 -2.52
N ALA A 47 28.70 -1.47 -1.74
CA ALA A 47 30.14 -1.24 -1.83
C ALA A 47 30.91 -2.53 -1.48
N ALA A 48 31.64 -3.07 -2.45
CA ALA A 48 32.51 -4.21 -2.27
C ALA A 48 33.70 -3.83 -1.36
N THR A 49 33.68 -4.31 -0.12
CA THR A 49 34.86 -4.25 0.77
C THR A 49 35.51 -5.61 0.81
N THR A 50 36.78 -5.70 0.39
CA THR A 50 37.60 -6.92 0.46
C THR A 50 37.99 -7.22 1.91
N VAL A 51 37.58 -8.38 2.43
CA VAL A 51 37.98 -8.89 3.76
C VAL A 51 38.89 -10.12 3.58
N ALA A 52 40.02 -10.14 4.30
CA ALA A 52 41.02 -11.20 4.31
C ALA A 52 40.46 -12.54 4.87
N PRO A 53 41.05 -13.71 4.52
CA PRO A 53 40.39 -15.00 4.70
C PRO A 53 40.43 -15.46 6.17
N GLU A 54 39.26 -15.51 6.80
CA GLU A 54 39.06 -16.11 8.11
C GLU A 54 38.88 -17.64 7.98
N LYS A 55 39.47 -18.39 8.92
CA LYS A 55 39.61 -19.85 8.90
C LYS A 55 38.24 -20.56 8.76
N LYS A 56 38.14 -21.46 7.77
CA LYS A 56 36.95 -22.26 7.46
C LYS A 56 36.54 -23.14 8.64
N ASN A 57 35.55 -22.68 9.39
CA ASN A 57 34.62 -23.58 10.08
C ASN A 57 33.58 -23.99 9.03
N VAL A 58 33.61 -25.24 8.59
CA VAL A 58 32.69 -25.76 7.56
C VAL A 58 31.28 -25.83 8.18
N LYS A 59 30.54 -24.71 8.09
CA LYS A 59 29.11 -24.68 8.39
C LYS A 59 28.41 -25.60 7.40
N SER A 60 27.65 -26.55 7.93
CA SER A 60 26.73 -27.43 7.23
C SER A 60 26.14 -26.78 5.97
N LEU A 61 26.50 -27.32 4.81
CA LEU A 61 25.94 -26.99 3.51
C LEU A 61 24.43 -27.32 3.50
N TYR A 62 23.60 -26.33 3.18
CA TYR A 62 22.20 -26.49 2.74
C TYR A 62 21.21 -27.20 3.70
N ARG A 63 20.96 -26.65 4.89
CA ARG A 63 19.65 -26.90 5.54
C ARG A 63 18.69 -25.80 5.10
N ARG A 64 17.79 -26.12 4.15
CA ARG A 64 16.65 -25.25 3.81
C ARG A 64 15.85 -24.96 5.09
N ASP A 65 15.43 -23.71 5.26
CA ASP A 65 14.66 -23.31 6.44
C ASP A 65 13.34 -24.11 6.54
N PRO A 66 12.99 -24.65 7.71
CA PRO A 66 11.79 -25.47 7.88
C PRO A 66 10.48 -24.79 7.48
N GLU A 67 10.35 -23.46 7.68
CA GLU A 67 9.13 -22.74 7.30
C GLU A 67 8.98 -22.69 5.77
N VAL A 68 10.09 -22.56 5.04
CA VAL A 68 10.09 -22.59 3.57
C VAL A 68 9.74 -23.98 3.04
N ILE A 69 10.31 -25.04 3.62
CA ILE A 69 10.00 -26.42 3.25
C ILE A 69 8.51 -26.71 3.46
N ALA A 70 7.98 -26.39 4.65
CA ALA A 70 6.60 -26.63 5.00
C ALA A 70 5.63 -25.86 4.09
N LEU A 71 5.95 -24.61 3.74
CA LEU A 71 5.13 -23.81 2.84
C LEU A 71 5.10 -24.40 1.42
N ASN A 72 6.26 -24.81 0.89
CA ASN A 72 6.32 -25.45 -0.44
C ASN A 72 5.57 -26.80 -0.46
N GLN A 73 5.72 -27.63 0.57
CA GLN A 73 4.98 -28.89 0.69
C GLN A 73 3.47 -28.66 0.76
N TYR A 74 3.05 -27.63 1.51
CA TYR A 74 1.65 -27.22 1.56
C TYR A 74 1.14 -26.82 0.18
N TYR A 75 1.84 -25.94 -0.53
CA TYR A 75 1.45 -25.56 -1.89
C TYR A 75 1.38 -26.73 -2.86
N GLN A 76 2.31 -27.68 -2.78
CA GLN A 76 2.26 -28.92 -3.57
C GLN A 76 1.03 -29.77 -3.20
N SER A 77 0.71 -29.90 -1.92
CA SER A 77 -0.43 -30.71 -1.46
C SER A 77 -1.79 -30.21 -1.95
N ILE A 78 -1.90 -28.91 -2.24
CA ILE A 78 -3.12 -28.28 -2.78
C ILE A 78 -3.02 -28.00 -4.28
N GLY A 79 -1.96 -28.47 -4.96
CA GLY A 79 -1.75 -28.25 -6.38
C GLY A 79 -1.52 -26.78 -6.79
N TYR A 80 -1.08 -25.91 -5.87
CA TYR A 80 -0.91 -24.49 -6.14
C TYR A 80 0.42 -24.17 -6.83
N SER A 81 0.32 -23.85 -8.12
CA SER A 81 1.39 -23.30 -8.95
C SER A 81 1.03 -21.88 -9.45
N LEU A 82 1.95 -21.18 -10.09
CA LEU A 82 1.65 -19.97 -10.88
C LEU A 82 1.62 -20.27 -12.38
N SER A 83 2.20 -21.39 -12.81
CA SER A 83 2.22 -21.81 -14.21
C SER A 83 0.88 -22.44 -14.61
N GLY A 84 0.20 -21.88 -15.61
CA GLY A 84 -1.01 -22.48 -16.19
C GLY A 84 -2.23 -22.49 -15.27
N VAL A 85 -2.27 -21.59 -14.29
CA VAL A 85 -3.36 -21.55 -13.31
C VAL A 85 -4.49 -20.65 -13.77
N GLN A 86 -5.70 -21.22 -13.83
CA GLN A 86 -6.93 -20.50 -14.15
C GLN A 86 -7.65 -20.00 -12.88
N GLU A 87 -7.43 -20.66 -11.73
CA GLU A 87 -8.09 -20.31 -10.47
C GLU A 87 -7.10 -20.33 -9.30
N ILE A 88 -7.16 -19.31 -8.45
CA ILE A 88 -6.23 -19.15 -7.32
C ILE A 88 -6.84 -19.75 -6.05
N PRO A 89 -6.07 -20.48 -5.23
CA PRO A 89 -6.56 -21.01 -3.98
C PRO A 89 -6.73 -19.90 -2.92
N ARG A 90 -7.79 -19.98 -2.12
CA ARG A 90 -8.06 -19.11 -0.95
C ARG A 90 -7.14 -19.41 0.23
N VAL A 91 -5.85 -19.13 0.08
CA VAL A 91 -4.82 -19.40 1.09
C VAL A 91 -4.13 -18.12 1.52
N TYR A 92 -4.15 -17.83 2.82
CA TYR A 92 -3.62 -16.57 3.33
C TYR A 92 -2.48 -16.82 4.31
N ILE A 93 -1.30 -16.41 3.90
CA ILE A 93 -0.09 -16.52 4.70
C ILE A 93 0.04 -15.25 5.55
N LYS A 94 0.14 -15.41 6.86
CA LYS A 94 0.19 -14.31 7.84
C LYS A 94 1.47 -13.47 7.73
N ARG A 95 2.61 -14.11 7.48
CA ARG A 95 3.95 -13.49 7.37
C ARG A 95 4.84 -14.27 6.41
N VAL A 96 5.83 -13.62 5.83
CA VAL A 96 6.84 -14.32 5.02
C VAL A 96 7.61 -15.36 5.87
N PRO A 97 8.00 -16.51 5.29
CA PRO A 97 8.77 -17.51 6.01
C PRO A 97 10.17 -16.97 6.36
N LYS A 98 10.68 -17.31 7.54
CA LYS A 98 11.95 -16.75 8.06
C LYS A 98 13.13 -16.93 7.10
N GLY A 99 13.23 -18.10 6.48
CA GLY A 99 14.29 -18.41 5.53
C GLY A 99 14.09 -17.90 4.11
N LEU A 100 13.06 -17.09 3.82
CA LEU A 100 12.82 -16.57 2.46
C LEU A 100 14.04 -15.82 1.92
N ARG A 101 14.67 -14.99 2.75
CA ARG A 101 15.87 -14.22 2.38
C ARG A 101 17.08 -15.11 2.11
N ASP A 102 17.17 -16.24 2.81
CA ASP A 102 18.36 -17.09 2.83
C ASP A 102 18.33 -18.17 1.73
N LEU A 103 17.30 -18.14 0.86
CA LEU A 103 17.23 -18.97 -0.33
C LEU A 103 18.30 -18.58 -1.36
N ALA A 104 19.08 -19.57 -1.79
CA ALA A 104 20.12 -19.39 -2.81
C ALA A 104 19.54 -19.06 -4.20
N SER A 105 18.39 -19.64 -4.56
CA SER A 105 17.73 -19.36 -5.85
C SER A 105 16.87 -18.09 -5.75
N VAL A 106 17.23 -17.09 -6.56
CA VAL A 106 16.44 -15.86 -6.72
C VAL A 106 15.06 -16.18 -7.27
N ASP A 107 14.98 -17.06 -8.27
CA ASP A 107 13.72 -17.40 -8.93
C ASP A 107 12.78 -18.15 -7.96
N GLU A 108 13.30 -19.10 -7.18
CA GLU A 108 12.51 -19.80 -6.17
C GLU A 108 11.92 -18.81 -5.15
N ARG A 109 12.74 -17.83 -4.72
CA ARG A 109 12.32 -16.78 -3.80
C ARG A 109 11.20 -15.91 -4.40
N LYS A 110 11.35 -15.47 -5.65
CA LYS A 110 10.30 -14.71 -6.38
C LYS A 110 9.01 -15.51 -6.48
N GLN A 111 9.10 -16.79 -6.85
CA GLN A 111 7.93 -17.68 -6.99
C GLN A 111 7.21 -17.94 -5.67
N ILE A 112 7.93 -18.08 -4.55
CA ILE A 112 7.30 -18.17 -3.22
C ILE A 112 6.62 -16.86 -2.86
N PHE A 113 7.29 -15.72 -3.08
CA PHE A 113 6.73 -14.40 -2.79
C PHE A 113 5.44 -14.14 -3.57
N LEU A 114 5.43 -14.41 -4.88
CA LEU A 114 4.26 -14.24 -5.73
C LEU A 114 3.11 -15.18 -5.30
N ARG A 115 3.41 -16.44 -4.96
CA ARG A 115 2.40 -17.39 -4.44
C ARG A 115 1.78 -16.93 -3.12
N ILE A 116 2.55 -16.25 -2.27
CA ILE A 116 2.04 -15.62 -1.04
C ILE A 116 1.15 -14.43 -1.37
N MET A 117 1.60 -13.54 -2.26
CA MET A 117 0.94 -12.26 -2.51
C MET A 117 -0.35 -12.36 -3.32
N LEU A 118 -0.40 -13.24 -4.33
CA LEU A 118 -1.52 -13.28 -5.27
C LEU A 118 -2.88 -13.55 -4.59
N PRO A 119 -3.04 -14.55 -3.70
CA PRO A 119 -4.29 -14.75 -2.97
C PRO A 119 -4.65 -13.57 -2.07
N LEU A 120 -3.66 -12.87 -1.49
CA LEU A 120 -3.89 -11.70 -0.66
C LEU A 120 -4.45 -10.53 -1.49
N SER A 121 -3.88 -10.30 -2.68
CA SER A 121 -4.36 -9.28 -3.62
C SER A 121 -5.81 -9.55 -4.05
N LEU A 122 -6.12 -10.79 -4.43
CA LEU A 122 -7.48 -11.19 -4.80
C LEU A 122 -8.47 -11.01 -3.65
N ARG A 123 -8.08 -11.41 -2.43
CA ARG A 123 -8.93 -11.26 -1.25
C ARG A 123 -9.27 -9.80 -0.97
N VAL A 124 -8.30 -8.90 -1.09
CA VAL A 124 -8.53 -7.46 -0.90
C VAL A 124 -9.43 -6.90 -2.00
N ASN A 125 -9.26 -7.33 -3.25
CA ASN A 125 -10.15 -6.93 -4.34
C ASN A 125 -11.59 -7.43 -4.13
N GLU A 126 -11.81 -8.64 -3.62
CA GLU A 126 -13.15 -9.11 -3.25
C GLU A 126 -13.78 -8.23 -2.16
N GLU A 127 -13.01 -7.84 -1.13
CA GLU A 127 -13.53 -6.92 -0.11
C GLU A 127 -13.88 -5.56 -0.69
N ILE A 128 -13.13 -5.08 -1.69
CA ILE A 128 -13.43 -3.81 -2.37
C ILE A 128 -14.69 -3.97 -3.22
N MET A 129 -14.82 -5.04 -3.99
CA MET A 129 -15.98 -5.32 -4.82
C MET A 129 -17.26 -5.48 -4.00
N ALA A 130 -17.22 -6.19 -2.87
CA ALA A 130 -18.36 -6.29 -1.96
C ALA A 130 -18.82 -4.92 -1.43
N ARG A 131 -17.87 -4.01 -1.15
CA ARG A 131 -18.20 -2.62 -0.78
C ARG A 131 -18.79 -1.85 -1.96
N ARG A 132 -18.24 -2.03 -3.16
CA ARG A 132 -18.72 -1.39 -4.40
C ARG A 132 -20.15 -1.81 -4.73
N GLU A 133 -20.44 -3.10 -4.69
CA GLU A 133 -21.77 -3.68 -4.93
C GLU A 133 -22.79 -3.16 -3.91
N ARG A 134 -22.43 -3.13 -2.62
CA ARG A 134 -23.29 -2.53 -1.59
C ARG A 134 -23.58 -1.05 -1.88
N LEU A 135 -22.57 -0.29 -2.32
CA LEU A 135 -22.75 1.12 -2.67
C LEU A 135 -23.65 1.30 -3.90
N MET A 136 -23.48 0.46 -4.93
CA MET A 136 -24.34 0.45 -6.13
C MET A 136 -25.78 0.10 -5.78
N ALA A 137 -26.02 -0.87 -4.89
CA ALA A 137 -27.36 -1.23 -4.43
C ALA A 137 -28.04 -0.05 -3.69
N ILE A 138 -27.30 0.67 -2.83
CA ILE A 138 -27.79 1.88 -2.16
C ILE A 138 -28.07 3.00 -3.19
N GLN A 139 -27.20 3.15 -4.20
CA GLN A 139 -27.39 4.12 -5.27
C GLN A 139 -28.64 3.80 -6.11
N SER A 140 -28.90 2.53 -6.40
CA SER A 140 -30.07 2.07 -7.14
C SER A 140 -31.37 2.43 -6.41
N LYS A 141 -31.43 2.27 -5.08
CA LYS A 141 -32.59 2.68 -4.27
C LYS A 141 -32.87 4.18 -4.40
N LYS A 142 -31.82 5.00 -4.45
CA LYS A 142 -31.96 6.44 -4.66
C LYS A 142 -32.62 6.76 -6.01
N TYR A 143 -32.29 6.01 -7.06
CA TYR A 143 -32.89 6.20 -8.39
C TYR A 143 -34.31 5.65 -8.51
N SER A 144 -34.63 4.54 -7.85
CA SER A 144 -35.99 3.97 -7.83
C SER A 144 -36.95 4.70 -6.88
N GLY A 145 -36.44 5.58 -6.02
CA GLY A 145 -37.25 6.27 -5.00
C GLY A 145 -37.48 5.43 -3.74
N ASP A 146 -36.81 4.28 -3.60
CA ASP A 146 -36.89 3.44 -2.43
C ASP A 146 -36.22 4.09 -1.21
N PRO A 147 -36.78 3.92 0.00
CA PRO A 147 -36.21 4.51 1.21
C PRO A 147 -34.84 3.88 1.53
N ILE A 148 -33.86 4.75 1.76
CA ILE A 148 -32.54 4.38 2.30
C ILE A 148 -32.64 4.34 3.83
N SER A 149 -32.31 3.19 4.43
CA SER A 149 -32.34 2.99 5.89
C SER A 149 -31.27 3.80 6.61
N SER A 150 -31.46 4.04 7.92
CA SER A 150 -30.46 4.74 8.74
C SER A 150 -29.11 4.00 8.78
N ALA A 151 -29.13 2.66 8.77
CA ALA A 151 -27.91 1.85 8.74
C ALA A 151 -27.16 1.96 7.40
N GLU A 152 -27.87 2.11 6.28
CA GLU A 152 -27.25 2.37 4.98
C GLU A 152 -26.65 3.77 4.91
N LYS A 153 -27.33 4.79 5.44
CA LYS A 153 -26.79 6.16 5.53
C LYS A 153 -25.51 6.21 6.37
N GLU A 154 -25.55 5.64 7.58
CA GLU A 154 -24.38 5.56 8.46
C GLU A 154 -23.21 4.82 7.79
N TRP A 155 -23.50 3.73 7.08
CA TRP A 155 -22.48 3.00 6.34
C TRP A 155 -21.86 3.84 5.20
N VAL A 156 -22.68 4.59 4.44
CA VAL A 156 -22.17 5.52 3.40
C VAL A 156 -21.31 6.61 4.03
N ASP A 157 -21.72 7.20 5.15
CA ASP A 157 -20.97 8.24 5.86
C ASP A 157 -19.60 7.72 6.34
N GLN A 158 -19.57 6.48 6.82
CA GLN A 158 -18.31 5.80 7.17
C GLN A 158 -17.41 5.59 5.94
N MET A 159 -17.98 5.26 4.78
CA MET A 159 -17.21 5.09 3.55
C MET A 159 -16.68 6.42 3.02
N LEU A 160 -17.47 7.50 3.06
CA LEU A 160 -17.02 8.85 2.70
C LEU A 160 -15.80 9.25 3.54
N LYS A 161 -15.85 9.04 4.86
CA LYS A 161 -14.72 9.26 5.77
C LYS A 161 -13.53 8.36 5.44
N ARG A 162 -13.76 7.04 5.30
CA ARG A 162 -12.70 6.04 5.03
C ARG A 162 -11.94 6.33 3.75
N TYR A 163 -12.64 6.79 2.71
CA TYR A 163 -12.07 7.07 1.40
C TYR A 163 -11.73 8.54 1.21
N ARG A 164 -11.85 9.41 2.23
CA ARG A 164 -11.53 10.84 2.17
C ARG A 164 -12.29 11.59 1.07
N VAL A 165 -13.57 11.28 0.90
CA VAL A 165 -14.48 11.94 -0.05
C VAL A 165 -15.20 13.07 0.68
N THR A 166 -14.97 14.31 0.26
CA THR A 166 -15.57 15.52 0.85
C THR A 166 -16.71 16.09 0.01
N ASP A 167 -16.75 15.74 -1.27
CA ASP A 167 -17.64 16.26 -2.30
C ASP A 167 -18.00 15.15 -3.31
N GLY A 168 -19.01 15.39 -4.17
CA GLY A 168 -19.47 14.43 -5.17
C GLY A 168 -20.25 13.20 -4.65
N GLY A 169 -20.24 12.95 -3.34
CA GLY A 169 -21.08 11.96 -2.67
C GLY A 169 -20.86 10.53 -3.19
N VAL A 170 -21.96 9.81 -3.47
CA VAL A 170 -21.93 8.40 -3.89
C VAL A 170 -21.15 8.19 -5.20
N THR A 171 -21.24 9.11 -6.16
CA THR A 171 -20.52 9.00 -7.44
C THR A 171 -19.01 9.07 -7.24
N ALA A 172 -18.52 10.09 -6.52
CA ALA A 172 -17.11 10.22 -6.17
C ALA A 172 -16.61 9.04 -5.32
N LEU A 173 -17.49 8.48 -4.48
CA LEU A 173 -17.17 7.29 -3.70
C LEU A 173 -17.05 6.04 -4.58
N LEU A 174 -17.87 5.88 -5.62
CA LEU A 174 -17.73 4.78 -6.59
C LEU A 174 -16.39 4.87 -7.35
N GLU A 175 -15.89 6.05 -7.70
CA GLU A 175 -14.57 6.17 -8.34
C GLU A 175 -13.42 5.67 -7.42
N ARG A 176 -13.60 5.83 -6.10
CA ARG A 176 -12.62 5.39 -5.09
C ARG A 176 -12.76 3.92 -4.71
N ILE A 177 -13.97 3.39 -4.60
CA ILE A 177 -14.20 1.99 -4.21
C ILE A 177 -14.13 1.08 -5.42
N ASP A 178 -12.92 0.76 -5.83
CA ASP A 178 -12.68 -0.07 -6.99
C ASP A 178 -11.33 -0.81 -6.92
N ILE A 179 -11.23 -1.90 -7.67
CA ILE A 179 -10.15 -2.88 -7.60
C ILE A 179 -8.81 -2.27 -8.00
N ILE A 180 -7.74 -2.89 -7.51
CA ILE A 180 -6.37 -2.63 -7.96
C ILE A 180 -5.91 -3.91 -8.65
N PRO A 181 -5.51 -3.87 -9.93
CA PRO A 181 -5.14 -5.08 -10.66
C PRO A 181 -4.07 -5.90 -9.91
N PRO A 182 -4.22 -7.22 -9.77
CA PRO A 182 -3.25 -8.07 -9.10
C PRO A 182 -1.82 -7.88 -9.61
N SER A 183 -1.62 -7.69 -10.91
CA SER A 183 -0.31 -7.45 -11.51
C SER A 183 0.39 -6.23 -10.90
N LEU A 184 -0.36 -5.13 -10.68
CA LEU A 184 0.13 -3.90 -10.08
C LEU A 184 0.47 -4.08 -8.60
N MET A 185 -0.41 -4.73 -7.85
CA MET A 185 -0.17 -5.03 -6.43
C MET A 185 1.08 -5.90 -6.25
N LEU A 186 1.26 -6.91 -7.12
CA LEU A 186 2.41 -7.80 -7.13
C LEU A 186 3.69 -7.06 -7.48
N ALA A 187 3.69 -6.25 -8.56
CA ALA A 187 4.85 -5.49 -8.99
C ALA A 187 5.31 -4.48 -7.94
N GLN A 188 4.38 -3.67 -7.41
CA GLN A 188 4.72 -2.70 -6.36
C GLN A 188 5.20 -3.41 -5.10
N SER A 189 4.51 -4.46 -4.63
CA SER A 189 4.98 -5.19 -3.45
C SER A 189 6.35 -5.80 -3.67
N ALA A 190 6.69 -6.30 -4.87
CA ALA A 190 8.00 -6.85 -5.17
C ALA A 190 9.11 -5.79 -5.13
N GLU A 191 8.87 -4.62 -5.75
CA GLU A 191 9.78 -3.48 -5.76
C GLU A 191 10.02 -2.95 -4.33
N GLU A 192 8.94 -2.63 -3.61
CA GLU A 192 9.02 -2.01 -2.27
C GLU A 192 9.60 -2.93 -1.20
N SER A 193 9.38 -4.25 -1.33
CA SER A 193 9.77 -5.23 -0.32
C SER A 193 11.09 -5.95 -0.63
N GLY A 194 11.65 -5.74 -1.82
CA GLY A 194 12.73 -6.56 -2.36
C GLY A 194 12.33 -8.04 -2.41
N TRP A 195 11.16 -8.36 -2.98
CA TRP A 195 10.60 -9.71 -3.03
C TRP A 195 10.41 -10.36 -1.64
N GLY A 196 9.97 -9.57 -0.67
CA GLY A 196 9.67 -9.98 0.71
C GLY A 196 10.90 -10.13 1.62
N THR A 197 12.10 -9.76 1.14
CA THR A 197 13.34 -9.94 1.90
C THR A 197 13.66 -8.80 2.86
N SER A 198 13.04 -7.63 2.65
CA SER A 198 13.25 -6.44 3.47
C SER A 198 13.01 -6.70 4.96
N ARG A 199 13.84 -6.08 5.81
CA ARG A 199 13.71 -6.19 7.26
C ARG A 199 12.33 -5.70 7.75
N PHE A 200 11.74 -4.72 7.07
CA PHE A 200 10.44 -4.16 7.42
C PHE A 200 9.30 -5.17 7.18
N VAL A 201 9.40 -5.98 6.14
CA VAL A 201 8.47 -7.08 5.85
C VAL A 201 8.64 -8.18 6.89
N ARG A 202 9.88 -8.58 7.15
CA ARG A 202 10.18 -9.69 8.07
C ARG A 202 9.80 -9.39 9.52
N LYS A 203 9.96 -8.14 9.96
CA LYS A 203 9.68 -7.72 11.35
C LYS A 203 8.27 -7.15 11.54
N GLY A 204 7.69 -6.54 10.50
CA GLY A 204 6.44 -5.79 10.63
C GLY A 204 5.47 -5.98 9.48
N ASN A 205 5.63 -7.00 8.63
CA ASN A 205 4.76 -7.26 7.48
C ASN A 205 4.55 -6.05 6.55
N ALA A 206 5.48 -5.09 6.53
CA ALA A 206 5.36 -3.85 5.77
C ALA A 206 5.75 -4.07 4.30
N LEU A 207 4.81 -4.54 3.48
CA LEU A 207 5.05 -4.89 2.07
C LEU A 207 5.27 -3.69 1.15
N PHE A 208 4.74 -2.52 1.50
CA PHE A 208 4.67 -1.34 0.62
C PHE A 208 5.35 -0.09 1.21
N GLY A 209 6.19 -0.24 2.23
CA GLY A 209 6.96 0.88 2.78
C GLY A 209 6.15 2.05 3.34
N GLN A 210 4.90 1.85 3.80
CA GLN A 210 4.03 2.93 4.26
C GLN A 210 4.56 3.63 5.52
N TRP A 211 4.51 4.96 5.55
CA TRP A 211 4.94 5.76 6.69
C TRP A 211 3.82 5.89 7.73
N ALA A 212 4.20 6.04 9.00
CA ALA A 212 3.35 6.44 10.10
C ALA A 212 4.06 7.53 10.93
N TRP A 213 3.27 8.40 11.56
CA TRP A 213 3.74 9.57 12.30
C TRP A 213 3.57 9.46 13.82
N ASP A 214 2.62 8.63 14.27
CA ASP A 214 2.30 8.42 15.69
C ASP A 214 2.59 6.96 16.07
N GLU A 215 3.19 6.78 17.24
CA GLU A 215 4.04 5.65 17.63
C GLU A 215 3.35 4.29 17.53
N GLU A 216 3.75 3.50 16.53
CA GLU A 216 3.75 2.02 16.46
C GLU A 216 4.28 1.63 15.06
N GLY A 217 5.61 1.63 14.91
CA GLY A 217 6.27 1.30 13.63
C GLY A 217 7.76 1.04 13.78
N ILE A 218 8.40 0.63 12.68
CA ILE A 218 9.83 0.31 12.63
C ILE A 218 10.60 1.54 12.21
N VAL A 219 11.54 1.98 13.04
CA VAL A 219 12.41 3.13 12.76
C VAL A 219 13.39 2.78 11.62
N PRO A 220 13.50 3.63 10.56
CA PRO A 220 14.56 3.52 9.55
C PRO A 220 15.95 3.67 10.18
N GLU A 221 16.95 2.94 9.67
CA GLU A 221 18.32 3.01 10.25
C GLU A 221 18.97 4.34 9.88
N ASP A 222 18.76 4.81 8.64
CA ASP A 222 19.30 6.07 8.11
C ASP A 222 18.33 7.25 8.25
N ARG A 223 17.55 7.28 9.33
CA ARG A 223 16.60 8.38 9.56
C ARG A 223 17.36 9.68 9.85
N ALA A 224 17.27 10.63 8.92
CA ALA A 224 17.85 11.96 9.07
C ALA A 224 17.44 12.62 10.41
N GLU A 225 18.38 13.36 11.00
CA GLU A 225 18.20 14.06 12.27
C GLU A 225 16.96 14.98 12.22
N GLY A 226 16.15 14.96 13.28
CA GLY A 226 14.92 15.74 13.39
C GLY A 226 13.67 15.12 12.74
N LYS A 227 13.78 14.00 12.01
CA LYS A 227 12.59 13.29 11.48
C LYS A 227 12.04 12.29 12.49
N THR A 228 10.72 12.24 12.63
CA THR A 228 10.02 11.31 13.54
C THR A 228 9.32 10.15 12.85
N HIS A 229 9.20 10.17 11.51
CA HIS A 229 8.51 9.11 10.75
C HIS A 229 9.06 7.71 11.05
N VAL A 230 8.14 6.73 11.08
CA VAL A 230 8.41 5.29 11.19
C VAL A 230 7.77 4.54 10.02
N ILE A 231 8.30 3.38 9.67
CA ILE A 231 7.64 2.48 8.72
C ILE A 231 6.56 1.71 9.47
N LYS A 232 5.32 1.82 9.00
CA LYS A 232 4.16 1.18 9.60
C LYS A 232 4.34 -0.34 9.67
N SER A 233 4.11 -0.91 10.85
CA SER A 233 4.01 -2.35 11.04
C SER A 233 2.56 -2.84 11.01
N PHE A 234 2.38 -4.12 10.67
CA PHE A 234 1.10 -4.77 10.52
C PHE A 234 1.11 -6.15 11.20
N ASN A 235 -0.04 -6.53 11.76
CA ASN A 235 -0.23 -7.83 12.41
C ASN A 235 -0.12 -9.01 11.42
N SER A 236 -0.42 -8.76 10.14
CA SER A 236 -0.36 -9.74 9.06
C SER A 236 -0.07 -9.10 7.71
N LEU A 237 0.36 -9.89 6.72
CA LEU A 237 0.53 -9.43 5.34
C LEU A 237 -0.78 -8.88 4.75
N ILE A 238 -1.93 -9.53 5.01
CA ILE A 238 -3.22 -9.05 4.50
C ILE A 238 -3.56 -7.65 5.01
N ASP A 239 -3.19 -7.30 6.24
CA ASP A 239 -3.41 -5.95 6.78
C ASP A 239 -2.55 -4.90 6.08
N SER A 240 -1.34 -5.26 5.67
CA SER A 240 -0.49 -4.39 4.85
C SER A 240 -1.10 -4.15 3.46
N VAL A 241 -1.60 -5.22 2.83
CA VAL A 241 -2.27 -5.14 1.52
C VAL A 241 -3.56 -4.30 1.62
N ARG A 242 -4.38 -4.48 2.66
CA ARG A 242 -5.58 -3.66 2.91
C ARG A 242 -5.24 -2.18 3.11
N ALA A 243 -4.17 -1.89 3.83
CA ALA A 243 -3.73 -0.51 4.07
C ALA A 243 -3.20 0.14 2.78
N TYR A 244 -2.44 -0.61 1.98
CA TYR A 244 -1.99 -0.17 0.66
C TYR A 244 -3.17 0.13 -0.26
N ALA A 245 -4.13 -0.80 -0.36
CA ALA A 245 -5.27 -0.63 -1.24
C ALA A 245 -6.14 0.58 -0.82
N ARG A 246 -6.28 0.80 0.49
CA ARG A 246 -6.93 2.02 1.01
C ARG A 246 -6.17 3.28 0.60
N ASN A 247 -4.84 3.28 0.68
CA ASN A 247 -4.02 4.43 0.31
C ASN A 247 -4.19 4.78 -1.18
N ILE A 248 -4.00 3.81 -2.08
CA ILE A 248 -4.20 3.98 -3.52
C ILE A 248 -5.61 4.51 -3.83
N ASN A 249 -6.63 3.96 -3.16
CA ASN A 249 -8.01 4.34 -3.40
C ASN A 249 -8.48 5.63 -2.72
N SER A 250 -7.69 6.26 -1.85
CA SER A 250 -8.14 7.45 -1.08
C SER A 250 -7.19 8.63 -1.07
N HIS A 251 -5.89 8.44 -1.32
CA HIS A 251 -4.93 9.53 -1.25
C HIS A 251 -5.08 10.46 -2.48
N PRO A 252 -5.04 11.79 -2.30
CA PRO A 252 -5.12 12.75 -3.41
C PRO A 252 -4.04 12.53 -4.49
N ALA A 253 -2.82 12.15 -4.09
CA ALA A 253 -1.72 11.86 -5.01
C ALA A 253 -2.03 10.81 -6.09
N TYR A 254 -2.99 9.91 -5.84
CA TYR A 254 -3.40 8.85 -6.78
C TYR A 254 -4.74 9.17 -7.48
N ALA A 255 -5.12 10.44 -7.58
CA ALA A 255 -6.33 10.84 -8.30
C ALA A 255 -6.27 10.46 -9.78
N GLU A 256 -5.11 10.63 -10.43
CA GLU A 256 -4.89 10.26 -11.83
C GLU A 256 -5.09 8.76 -12.05
N LEU A 257 -4.57 7.90 -11.16
CA LEU A 257 -4.82 6.46 -11.19
C LEU A 257 -6.31 6.11 -11.18
N ARG A 258 -7.06 6.75 -10.28
CA ARG A 258 -8.50 6.49 -10.15
C ARG A 258 -9.28 7.01 -11.36
N ALA A 259 -8.86 8.12 -11.95
CA ALA A 259 -9.46 8.68 -13.16
C ALA A 259 -9.21 7.76 -14.37
N GLU A 260 -7.99 7.26 -14.57
CA GLU A 260 -7.70 6.32 -15.66
C GLU A 260 -8.48 5.01 -15.49
N ARG A 261 -8.54 4.48 -14.26
CA ARG A 261 -9.38 3.32 -13.95
C ARG A 261 -10.86 3.54 -14.26
N ALA A 262 -11.41 4.72 -13.93
CA ALA A 262 -12.79 5.06 -14.23
C ALA A 262 -13.04 5.12 -15.74
N LYS A 263 -12.12 5.73 -16.51
CA LYS A 263 -12.15 5.79 -17.97
C LYS A 263 -12.14 4.39 -18.61
N LEU A 264 -11.25 3.50 -18.16
CA LEU A 264 -11.22 2.11 -18.65
C LEU A 264 -12.56 1.39 -18.39
N ARG A 265 -13.17 1.60 -17.21
CA ARG A 265 -14.48 1.01 -16.91
C ARG A 265 -15.60 1.57 -17.78
N GLU A 266 -15.62 2.87 -18.04
CA GLU A 266 -16.60 3.50 -18.93
C GLU A 266 -16.49 2.96 -20.37
N GLY A 267 -15.26 2.66 -20.81
CA GLY A 267 -15.00 1.98 -22.09
C GLY A 267 -15.38 0.50 -22.13
N GLY A 268 -15.73 -0.11 -20.99
CA GLY A 268 -15.96 -1.56 -20.89
C GLY A 268 -14.67 -2.39 -20.98
N GLU A 269 -13.52 -1.75 -20.80
CA GLU A 269 -12.20 -2.37 -20.87
C GLU A 269 -11.85 -3.08 -19.57
N VAL A 270 -10.96 -4.07 -19.66
CA VAL A 270 -10.38 -4.70 -18.48
C VAL A 270 -9.42 -3.70 -17.85
N VAL A 271 -9.56 -3.45 -16.56
CA VAL A 271 -8.62 -2.59 -15.82
C VAL A 271 -7.32 -3.38 -15.62
N LEU A 272 -6.30 -3.08 -16.42
CA LEU A 272 -4.99 -3.73 -16.35
C LEU A 272 -4.03 -2.94 -15.47
N GLY A 273 -3.14 -3.66 -14.77
CA GLY A 273 -2.12 -3.01 -13.95
C GLY A 273 -1.09 -2.25 -14.76
N TRP A 274 -0.86 -2.69 -16.01
CA TRP A 274 0.04 -2.03 -16.97
C TRP A 274 -0.36 -0.57 -17.21
N ASP A 275 -1.63 -0.33 -17.54
CA ASP A 275 -2.15 1.01 -17.84
C ASP A 275 -2.17 1.91 -16.58
N LEU A 276 -2.53 1.33 -15.42
CA LEU A 276 -2.56 2.10 -14.18
C LEU A 276 -1.17 2.48 -13.67
N ALA A 277 -0.13 1.69 -13.99
CA ALA A 277 1.23 1.97 -13.56
C ALA A 277 1.73 3.34 -14.09
N ASP A 278 1.32 3.75 -15.29
CA ASP A 278 1.70 5.03 -15.90
C ASP A 278 1.34 6.25 -15.06
N THR A 279 0.31 6.12 -14.22
CA THR A 279 -0.19 7.19 -13.35
C THR A 279 0.54 7.29 -12.01
N LEU A 280 1.49 6.39 -11.71
CA LEU A 280 2.14 6.28 -10.40
C LEU A 280 3.44 7.07 -10.26
N THR A 281 3.66 8.08 -11.10
CA THR A 281 4.84 8.96 -11.01
C THR A 281 4.98 9.67 -9.67
N LYS A 282 3.87 9.89 -8.94
CA LYS A 282 3.85 10.51 -7.59
C LYS A 282 4.03 9.50 -6.45
N TYR A 283 4.10 8.19 -6.74
CA TYR A 283 4.29 7.16 -5.72
C TYR A 283 5.72 7.16 -5.17
N SER A 284 6.70 7.45 -6.02
CA SER A 284 8.13 7.43 -5.70
C SER A 284 8.81 8.70 -6.20
N GLU A 285 9.82 9.18 -5.47
CA GLU A 285 10.67 10.30 -5.94
C GLU A 285 11.39 10.01 -7.25
N ARG A 286 11.52 8.72 -7.61
CA ARG A 286 12.07 8.27 -8.90
C ARG A 286 11.16 8.59 -10.09
N GLY A 287 9.90 8.98 -9.86
CA GLY A 287 9.01 9.44 -10.92
C GLY A 287 8.80 8.40 -12.02
N ALA A 288 9.13 8.76 -13.26
CA ALA A 288 9.00 7.87 -14.42
C ALA A 288 9.87 6.61 -14.32
N GLU A 289 11.07 6.68 -13.73
CA GLU A 289 11.93 5.50 -13.58
C GLU A 289 11.30 4.43 -12.67
N TYR A 290 10.43 4.85 -11.73
CA TYR A 290 9.65 3.92 -10.92
C TYR A 290 8.63 3.17 -11.77
N VAL A 291 7.93 3.88 -12.67
CA VAL A 291 6.98 3.29 -13.61
C VAL A 291 7.67 2.26 -14.51
N ASP A 292 8.84 2.62 -15.06
CA ASP A 292 9.65 1.70 -15.88
C ASP A 292 10.04 0.43 -15.10
N SER A 293 10.41 0.56 -13.83
CA SER A 293 10.68 -0.57 -12.93
C SER A 293 9.45 -1.47 -12.76
N LEU A 294 8.25 -0.89 -12.59
CA LEU A 294 7.01 -1.67 -12.44
C LEU A 294 6.69 -2.46 -13.71
N HIS A 295 6.74 -1.82 -14.88
CA HIS A 295 6.55 -2.49 -16.18
C HIS A 295 7.59 -3.59 -16.41
N ALA A 296 8.84 -3.36 -16.05
CA ALA A 296 9.88 -4.38 -16.16
C ALA A 296 9.58 -5.59 -15.26
N ILE A 297 9.16 -5.37 -14.01
CA ILE A 297 8.76 -6.45 -13.10
C ILE A 297 7.54 -7.20 -13.64
N MET A 298 6.50 -6.50 -14.11
CA MET A 298 5.31 -7.11 -14.69
C MET A 298 5.67 -8.01 -15.87
N ARG A 299 6.42 -7.47 -16.84
CA ARG A 299 6.80 -8.17 -18.07
C ARG A 299 7.67 -9.39 -17.80
N VAL A 300 8.75 -9.24 -17.03
CA VAL A 300 9.72 -10.32 -16.78
C VAL A 300 9.09 -11.48 -16.01
N ASN A 301 8.09 -11.21 -15.17
CA ASN A 301 7.44 -12.23 -14.34
C ASN A 301 6.03 -12.62 -14.86
N GLY A 302 5.61 -12.11 -16.02
CA GLY A 302 4.31 -12.41 -16.64
C GLY A 302 3.11 -12.06 -15.75
N LEU A 303 3.19 -10.96 -14.98
CA LEU A 303 2.21 -10.67 -13.93
C LEU A 303 0.83 -10.26 -14.46
N GLU A 304 0.76 -9.71 -15.68
CA GLU A 304 -0.50 -9.34 -16.34
C GLU A 304 -1.45 -10.52 -16.51
N ALA A 305 -0.93 -11.75 -16.60
CA ALA A 305 -1.74 -12.96 -16.68
C ALA A 305 -2.61 -13.17 -15.42
N PHE A 306 -2.31 -12.49 -14.32
CA PHE A 306 -3.09 -12.55 -13.08
C PHE A 306 -4.19 -11.49 -13.00
N ASP A 307 -4.23 -10.54 -13.93
CA ASP A 307 -5.32 -9.58 -14.01
C ASP A 307 -6.59 -10.28 -14.52
N GLY A 308 -7.72 -10.04 -13.84
CA GLY A 308 -8.99 -10.70 -14.16
C GLY A 308 -9.13 -12.15 -13.67
N ILE A 309 -8.10 -12.74 -13.05
CA ILE A 309 -8.21 -14.08 -12.44
C ILE A 309 -9.02 -14.03 -11.14
N GLY A 310 -9.85 -15.05 -10.92
CA GLY A 310 -10.65 -15.26 -9.70
C GLY A 310 -10.11 -16.36 -8.77
N PHE A 311 -10.79 -16.54 -7.64
CA PHE A 311 -10.54 -17.67 -6.74
C PHE A 311 -11.17 -18.96 -7.26
N ALA A 312 -10.57 -20.08 -6.88
CA ALA A 312 -11.14 -21.41 -7.09
C ALA A 312 -12.42 -21.62 -6.28
N SER A 313 -13.34 -22.39 -6.84
CA SER A 313 -14.65 -22.67 -6.23
C SER A 313 -14.65 -23.79 -5.17
N GLY A 314 -13.50 -24.41 -4.88
CA GLY A 314 -13.38 -25.56 -3.97
C GLY A 314 -12.84 -25.23 -2.57
N ASP A 315 -13.15 -26.11 -1.61
CA ASP A 315 -12.61 -26.06 -0.25
C ASP A 315 -11.10 -26.39 -0.23
N ILE A 316 -10.33 -25.62 0.54
CA ILE A 316 -8.87 -25.73 0.57
C ILE A 316 -8.41 -25.93 2.01
N PRO A 317 -7.56 -26.94 2.29
CA PRO A 317 -7.05 -27.15 3.65
C PRO A 317 -6.25 -25.93 4.12
N PRO A 318 -6.28 -25.60 5.42
CA PRO A 318 -5.57 -24.43 5.94
C PRO A 318 -4.05 -24.56 5.79
N PRO A 319 -3.31 -23.44 5.62
CA PRO A 319 -1.85 -23.46 5.61
C PRO A 319 -1.27 -23.91 6.96
N PRO A 320 0.03 -24.26 7.04
CA PRO A 320 0.66 -24.66 8.30
C PRO A 320 0.44 -23.64 9.42
N ASN A 321 0.05 -24.08 10.61
CA ASN A 321 -0.37 -23.21 11.75
C ASN A 321 0.61 -22.06 12.07
N VAL A 322 1.92 -22.25 11.84
CA VAL A 322 2.96 -21.23 12.08
C VAL A 322 2.86 -20.04 11.10
N LEU A 323 2.28 -20.27 9.92
CA LEU A 323 2.13 -19.32 8.82
C LEU A 323 0.66 -18.98 8.55
N ALA A 324 -0.28 -19.74 9.08
CA ALA A 324 -1.69 -19.49 8.93
C ALA A 324 -2.08 -18.15 9.55
N LEU A 325 -2.89 -17.39 8.82
CA LEU A 325 -3.80 -16.47 9.48
C LEU A 325 -4.74 -17.36 10.31
N LEU A 326 -4.65 -17.30 11.64
CA LEU A 326 -5.68 -17.94 12.47
C LEU A 326 -7.01 -17.38 11.98
N SER A 327 -7.91 -18.28 11.58
CA SER A 327 -9.29 -17.91 11.30
C SER A 327 -9.86 -17.33 12.59
N ASP A 328 -10.09 -16.02 12.59
CA ASP A 328 -11.05 -15.39 13.49
C ASP A 328 -12.46 -15.92 13.17
#